data_AF-D3T9P2-F1
#
_entry.id   AF-D3T9P2-F1
#
_cell.length_a   1.000
_cell.length_b   1.000
_cell.length_c   1.000
_cell.angle_alpha   90.00
_cell.angle_beta   90.00
_cell.angle_gamma   90.00
#
_symmetry.space_group_name_H-M   'P 1'
#
loop_
_entity.id
_entity.type
_entity.pdbx_description
1 polymer ?
#
loop_
_entity_poly.entity_id
_entity_poly.type
_entity_poly.pdbx_seq_one_letter_code
_entity_poly.pdbx_strand_id
1 'polypeptide(L)'
;MTLHIMYNHKCPKCGAYYIPYDEDVPCPNCGYVEKDRVDFIPRAVESLKFNYEAYGSYIPFAWWISSLGDYIMDILFSMFQDYEDSGAEDFSKFAREFLSKINWRDNKYMEEHIYNIALRVYEELEKGKESTTL
;
A
#
# COMPACT_ATOMS: atom_id res chain seq x y z
N MET A 1 0.87 6.84 -18.72
CA MET A 1 1.50 7.55 -17.60
C MET A 1 1.14 6.75 -16.37
N THR A 2 2.01 6.62 -15.38
CA THR A 2 1.72 5.95 -14.12
C THR A 2 2.12 6.88 -12.97
N LEU A 3 1.39 6.84 -11.86
CA LEU A 3 1.62 7.74 -10.72
C LEU A 3 2.57 7.10 -9.71
N HIS A 4 3.86 7.42 -9.81
CA HIS A 4 4.89 6.89 -8.93
C HIS A 4 4.94 7.61 -7.56
N ILE A 5 5.24 6.83 -6.51
CA ILE A 5 5.50 7.35 -5.17
C ILE A 5 6.97 7.12 -4.83
N MET A 6 7.82 8.01 -5.33
CA MET A 6 9.27 7.96 -5.14
C MET A 6 9.66 8.32 -3.70
N TYR A 7 9.66 7.33 -2.81
CA TYR A 7 9.99 7.53 -1.39
C TYR A 7 10.80 6.37 -0.82
N ASN A 8 11.91 6.68 -0.15
CA ASN A 8 12.87 5.72 0.40
C ASN A 8 13.26 6.14 1.82
N HIS A 9 12.41 5.82 2.80
CA HIS A 9 12.69 6.13 4.20
C HIS A 9 13.38 4.96 4.91
N LYS A 10 14.37 5.30 5.74
CA LYS A 10 15.05 4.40 6.66
C LYS A 10 14.83 4.89 8.08
N CYS A 11 14.41 3.99 8.96
CA CYS A 11 14.32 4.27 10.38
C CYS A 11 15.69 4.75 10.91
N PRO A 12 15.77 5.90 11.60
CA PRO A 12 17.05 6.42 12.10
C PRO A 12 17.60 5.58 13.25
N LYS A 13 16.75 4.79 13.93
CA LYS A 13 17.14 3.97 15.09
C LYS A 13 17.69 2.60 14.70
N CYS A 14 17.07 1.92 13.73
CA CYS A 14 17.44 0.54 13.37
C CYS A 14 17.83 0.35 11.90
N GLY A 15 17.72 1.39 11.07
CA GLY A 15 18.06 1.33 9.64
C GLY A 15 17.05 0.59 8.75
N ALA A 16 15.98 0.00 9.31
CA ALA A 16 14.95 -0.69 8.55
C ALA A 16 14.19 0.27 7.62
N TYR A 17 13.85 -0.22 6.43
CA TYR A 17 13.05 0.53 5.47
C TYR A 17 11.57 0.41 5.83
N TYR A 18 10.85 1.53 5.88
CA TYR A 18 9.39 1.54 6.05
C TYR A 18 8.85 2.92 5.64
N ILE A 19 7.52 3.06 5.59
CA ILE A 19 6.87 4.34 5.29
C ILE A 19 6.15 4.85 6.54
N PRO A 20 6.61 5.94 7.18
CA PRO A 20 5.87 6.59 8.27
C PRO A 20 4.76 7.47 7.67
N TYR A 21 3.58 6.87 7.45
CA TYR A 21 2.45 7.52 6.77
C TYR A 21 1.43 8.17 7.71
N ASP A 22 1.54 7.97 9.03
CA ASP A 22 0.65 8.58 10.03
C ASP A 22 1.39 8.79 11.37
N GLU A 23 0.86 9.64 12.25
CA GLU A 23 1.49 10.04 13.51
C GLU A 23 1.77 8.86 14.44
N ASP A 24 0.85 7.90 14.47
CA ASP A 24 0.85 6.73 15.34
C ASP A 24 1.48 5.48 14.71
N VAL A 25 2.09 5.60 13.52
CA VAL A 25 2.73 4.48 12.82
C VAL A 25 4.19 4.34 13.24
N PRO A 26 4.53 3.39 14.14
CA PRO A 26 5.92 3.14 14.51
C PRO A 26 6.66 2.41 13.39
N CYS A 27 7.98 2.45 13.43
CA CYS A 27 8.82 1.54 12.67
C CYS A 27 8.44 0.08 13.01
N PRO A 28 8.03 -0.74 12.02
CA PRO A 28 7.56 -2.10 12.25
C PRO A 28 8.65 -3.03 12.81
N ASN A 29 9.93 -2.67 12.65
CA ASN A 29 11.04 -3.47 13.14
C ASN A 29 11.47 -3.14 14.58
N CYS A 30 11.37 -1.88 15.01
CA CYS A 30 11.94 -1.46 16.31
C CYS A 30 11.02 -0.61 17.19
N GLY A 31 9.80 -0.32 16.74
CA GLY A 31 8.80 0.44 17.49
C GLY A 31 9.06 1.96 17.56
N TYR A 32 10.13 2.47 16.94
CA TYR A 32 10.42 3.90 16.96
C TYR A 32 9.39 4.69 16.14
N VAL A 33 8.72 5.65 16.78
CA VAL A 33 7.78 6.57 16.13
C VAL A 33 8.56 7.78 15.63
N GLU A 34 8.45 8.05 14.33
CA GLU A 34 9.25 9.09 13.72
C GLU A 34 8.67 10.49 14.00
N LYS A 35 9.31 11.59 13.57
CA LYS A 35 8.65 12.92 13.52
C LYS A 35 8.17 13.32 12.13
N ASP A 36 8.98 13.03 11.11
CA ASP A 36 8.63 13.35 9.73
C ASP A 36 7.70 12.29 9.13
N ARG A 37 6.77 12.73 8.27
CA ARG A 37 5.75 11.89 7.63
C ARG A 37 5.67 12.17 6.15
N VAL A 38 5.13 11.21 5.41
CA VAL A 38 4.78 11.37 4.00
C VAL A 38 3.31 11.03 3.81
N ASP A 39 2.63 11.80 2.96
CA ASP A 39 1.24 11.57 2.57
C ASP A 39 1.13 10.38 1.61
N PHE A 40 1.49 9.19 2.09
CA PHE A 40 1.54 7.98 1.25
C PHE A 40 0.15 7.46 0.91
N ILE A 41 -0.75 7.37 1.89
CA ILE A 41 -2.11 6.82 1.72
C ILE A 41 -2.89 7.56 0.62
N PRO A 42 -3.06 8.90 0.64
CA PRO A 42 -3.82 9.59 -0.41
C PRO A 42 -3.17 9.45 -1.79
N ARG A 43 -1.84 9.42 -1.88
CA ARG A 43 -1.13 9.21 -3.15
C ARG A 43 -1.29 7.78 -3.69
N ALA A 44 -1.32 6.78 -2.80
CA ALA A 44 -1.55 5.39 -3.17
C ALA A 44 -2.98 5.20 -3.72
N VAL A 45 -3.97 5.81 -3.06
CA VAL A 45 -5.36 5.86 -3.52
C VAL A 45 -5.46 6.51 -4.90
N GLU A 46 -4.83 7.67 -5.10
CA GLU A 46 -4.80 8.38 -6.38
C GLU A 46 -4.19 7.50 -7.49
N SER A 47 -3.08 6.81 -7.21
CA SER A 47 -2.45 5.94 -8.20
C SER A 47 -3.30 4.72 -8.55
N LEU A 48 -3.98 4.10 -7.58
CA LEU A 48 -4.88 2.97 -7.82
C LEU A 48 -6.07 3.41 -8.68
N LYS A 49 -6.72 4.53 -8.32
CA LYS A 49 -7.84 5.10 -9.08
C LYS A 49 -7.43 5.45 -10.49
N PHE A 50 -6.29 6.13 -10.65
CA PHE A 50 -5.78 6.52 -11.97
C PHE A 50 -5.60 5.30 -12.88
N ASN A 51 -5.00 4.22 -12.38
CA ASN A 51 -4.81 3.00 -13.19
C ASN A 51 -6.17 2.39 -13.56
N TYR A 52 -7.07 2.28 -12.59
CA TYR A 52 -8.38 1.68 -12.81
C TYR A 52 -9.21 2.48 -13.82
N GLU A 53 -9.24 3.80 -13.71
CA GLU A 53 -9.94 4.70 -14.64
C GLU A 53 -9.33 4.68 -16.05
N ALA A 54 -7.99 4.64 -16.14
CA ALA A 54 -7.30 4.68 -17.43
C ALA A 54 -7.34 3.34 -18.17
N TYR A 55 -7.35 2.22 -17.44
CA TYR A 55 -7.08 0.88 -18.01
C TYR A 55 -8.12 -0.18 -17.65
N GLY A 56 -9.07 0.12 -16.75
CA GLY A 56 -10.02 -0.87 -16.22
C GLY A 56 -9.37 -1.91 -15.31
N SER A 57 -8.19 -1.61 -14.76
CA SER A 57 -7.41 -2.51 -13.90
C SER A 57 -6.56 -1.71 -12.92
N TYR A 58 -6.39 -2.22 -11.70
CA TYR A 58 -5.46 -1.63 -10.73
C TYR A 58 -3.99 -1.83 -11.14
N ILE A 59 -3.71 -2.86 -11.97
CA ILE A 59 -2.37 -3.16 -12.46
C ILE A 59 -2.06 -2.23 -13.65
N PRO A 60 -1.00 -1.42 -13.56
CA PRO A 60 -0.58 -0.58 -14.68
C PRO A 60 0.03 -1.43 -15.82
N PHE A 61 -0.08 -0.93 -17.05
CA PHE A 61 0.53 -1.59 -18.23
C PHE A 61 2.06 -1.75 -18.13
N ALA A 62 2.73 -0.81 -17.48
CA ALA A 62 4.17 -0.86 -17.21
C ALA A 62 4.46 -0.22 -15.86
N TRP A 63 5.24 -0.91 -15.01
CA TRP A 63 5.67 -0.42 -13.71
C TRP A 63 7.15 -0.72 -13.48
N TRP A 64 7.90 0.33 -13.14
CA TRP A 64 9.31 0.20 -12.78
C TRP A 64 9.49 0.44 -11.28
N ILE A 65 10.09 -0.53 -10.59
CA ILE A 65 10.36 -0.44 -9.16
C ILE A 65 11.72 0.21 -8.94
N SER A 66 11.73 1.45 -8.45
CA SER A 66 12.96 2.21 -8.17
C SER A 66 13.05 2.76 -6.75
N SER A 67 12.00 2.56 -5.96
CA SER A 67 11.90 3.02 -4.58
C SER A 67 11.09 2.05 -3.72
N LEU A 68 11.16 2.22 -2.39
CA LEU A 68 10.33 1.51 -1.43
C LEU A 68 8.84 1.79 -1.70
N GLY A 69 8.49 3.04 -2.01
CA GLY A 69 7.12 3.38 -2.38
C GLY A 69 6.65 2.63 -3.63
N ASP A 70 7.49 2.53 -4.68
CA ASP A 70 7.14 1.75 -5.88
C ASP A 70 6.94 0.27 -5.57
N TYR A 71 7.78 -0.29 -4.69
CA TYR A 71 7.68 -1.69 -4.26
C TYR A 71 6.39 -1.95 -3.49
N ILE A 72 6.01 -1.07 -2.57
CA ILE A 72 4.74 -1.20 -1.84
C ILE A 72 3.56 -1.05 -2.81
N MET A 73 3.62 -0.09 -3.74
CA MET A 73 2.57 0.09 -4.75
C MET A 73 2.39 -1.14 -5.65
N ASP A 74 3.47 -1.79 -6.07
CA ASP A 74 3.42 -3.04 -6.87
C ASP A 74 2.63 -4.14 -6.15
N ILE A 75 2.85 -4.29 -4.85
CA ILE A 75 2.11 -5.21 -3.99
C ILE A 75 0.63 -4.80 -3.88
N LEU A 76 0.36 -3.51 -3.67
CA LEU A 76 -1.00 -3.00 -3.58
C LEU A 76 -1.77 -3.19 -4.90
N PHE A 77 -1.16 -2.89 -6.06
CA PHE A 77 -1.80 -3.11 -7.36
C PHE A 77 -2.26 -4.55 -7.54
N SER A 78 -1.35 -5.50 -7.24
CA SER A 78 -1.65 -6.92 -7.34
C SER A 78 -2.73 -7.35 -6.35
N MET A 79 -2.65 -6.88 -5.09
CA MET A 79 -3.62 -7.21 -4.05
C MET A 79 -5.03 -6.71 -4.39
N PHE A 80 -5.16 -5.46 -4.82
CA PHE A 80 -6.47 -4.88 -5.13
C PHE A 80 -7.06 -5.49 -6.41
N GLN A 81 -6.24 -5.80 -7.42
CA GLN A 81 -6.69 -6.52 -8.61
C GLN A 81 -7.19 -7.93 -8.26
N ASP A 82 -6.38 -8.71 -7.53
CA ASP A 82 -6.77 -10.08 -7.15
C ASP A 82 -8.01 -10.08 -6.24
N TYR A 83 -8.17 -9.07 -5.37
CA TYR A 83 -9.36 -8.93 -4.54
C TYR A 83 -10.61 -8.73 -5.40
N GLU A 84 -10.56 -7.78 -6.35
CA GLU A 84 -11.64 -7.50 -7.29
C GLU A 84 -11.99 -8.73 -8.14
N ASP A 85 -11.00 -9.39 -8.71
CA ASP A 85 -11.20 -10.58 -9.56
C ASP A 85 -11.74 -11.78 -8.77
N SER A 86 -11.41 -11.88 -7.48
CA SER A 86 -11.87 -12.97 -6.61
C SER A 86 -13.33 -12.84 -6.18
N GLY A 87 -13.89 -11.62 -6.18
CA GLY A 87 -15.22 -11.35 -5.63
C GLY A 87 -15.32 -11.60 -4.12
N ALA A 88 -14.20 -11.57 -3.38
CA ALA A 88 -14.21 -11.72 -1.93
C ALA A 88 -14.97 -10.57 -1.25
N GLU A 89 -15.67 -10.86 -0.15
CA GLU A 89 -16.48 -9.88 0.58
C GLU A 89 -15.70 -9.16 1.70
N ASP A 90 -14.65 -9.80 2.24
CA ASP A 90 -13.85 -9.29 3.36
C ASP A 90 -12.42 -9.00 2.90
N PHE A 91 -12.17 -7.72 2.61
CA PHE A 91 -10.85 -7.24 2.20
C PHE A 91 -9.76 -7.48 3.25
N SER A 92 -10.08 -7.33 4.54
CA SER A 92 -9.11 -7.51 5.63
C SER A 92 -8.61 -8.95 5.67
N LYS A 93 -9.54 -9.91 5.63
CA LYS A 93 -9.19 -11.33 5.57
C LYS A 93 -8.43 -11.67 4.28
N PHE A 94 -8.88 -11.16 3.14
CA PHE A 94 -8.22 -11.37 1.86
C PHE A 94 -6.77 -10.84 1.88
N ALA A 95 -6.55 -9.61 2.36
CA ALA A 95 -5.23 -8.98 2.42
C ALA A 95 -4.26 -9.78 3.30
N ARG A 96 -4.73 -10.33 4.43
CA ARG A 96 -3.92 -11.23 5.26
C ARG A 96 -3.49 -12.48 4.50
N GLU A 97 -4.44 -13.15 3.84
CA GLU A 97 -4.15 -14.36 3.06
C GLU A 97 -3.22 -14.06 1.88
N PHE A 98 -3.40 -12.94 1.20
CA PHE A 98 -2.53 -12.48 0.11
C PHE A 98 -1.09 -12.30 0.60
N LEU A 99 -0.88 -11.50 1.65
CA LEU A 99 0.46 -11.17 2.15
C LEU A 99 1.18 -12.39 2.76
N SER A 100 0.43 -13.35 3.31
CA SER A 100 1.00 -14.59 3.87
C SER A 100 1.70 -15.47 2.83
N LYS A 101 1.35 -15.30 1.54
CA LYS A 101 1.93 -16.05 0.42
C LYS A 101 3.25 -15.45 -0.09
N ILE A 102 3.56 -14.21 0.29
CA ILE A 102 4.78 -13.52 -0.15
C ILE A 102 6.00 -14.08 0.60
N ASN A 103 7.08 -14.36 -0.12
CA ASN A 103 8.37 -14.70 0.49
C ASN A 103 9.12 -13.43 0.93
N TRP A 104 8.89 -13.04 2.18
CA TRP A 104 9.48 -11.82 2.76
C TRP A 104 10.99 -11.88 3.03
N ARG A 105 11.60 -13.08 3.03
CA ARG A 105 13.00 -13.29 3.44
C ARG A 105 13.29 -12.56 4.77
N ASP A 106 14.29 -11.68 4.79
CA ASP A 106 14.73 -10.93 5.96
C ASP A 106 13.84 -9.72 6.30
N ASN A 107 12.81 -9.42 5.48
CA ASN A 107 11.92 -8.28 5.65
C ASN A 107 10.52 -8.67 6.14
N LYS A 108 10.38 -9.74 6.93
CA LYS A 108 9.07 -10.21 7.45
C LYS A 108 8.31 -9.12 8.21
N TYR A 109 9.02 -8.16 8.83
CA TYR A 109 8.41 -7.00 9.49
C TYR A 109 7.56 -6.12 8.54
N MET A 110 7.81 -6.17 7.23
CA MET A 110 7.06 -5.38 6.24
C MET A 110 5.64 -5.91 6.01
N GLU A 111 5.38 -7.18 6.31
CA GLU A 111 4.07 -7.80 6.10
C GLU A 111 2.97 -7.06 6.87
N GLU A 112 3.18 -6.86 8.17
CA GLU A 112 2.23 -6.13 9.01
C GLU A 112 2.12 -4.66 8.58
N HIS A 113 3.24 -4.06 8.19
CA HIS A 113 3.27 -2.66 7.73
C HIS A 113 2.44 -2.46 6.47
N ILE A 114 2.61 -3.34 5.47
CA ILE A 114 1.87 -3.28 4.21
C ILE A 114 0.41 -3.67 4.40
N TYR A 115 0.12 -4.60 5.31
CA TYR A 115 -1.26 -4.93 5.69
C TYR A 115 -2.00 -3.68 6.19
N ASN A 116 -1.40 -2.95 7.13
CA ASN A 116 -2.04 -1.75 7.68
C ASN A 116 -2.17 -0.64 6.63
N ILE A 117 -1.19 -0.47 5.73
CA ILE A 117 -1.31 0.42 4.57
C ILE A 117 -2.51 0.01 3.70
N ALA A 118 -2.62 -1.28 3.36
CA ALA A 118 -3.69 -1.79 2.50
C ALA A 118 -5.08 -1.51 3.10
N LEU A 119 -5.26 -1.73 4.41
CA LEU A 119 -6.52 -1.41 5.10
C LEU A 119 -6.87 0.08 4.99
N ARG A 120 -5.90 0.96 5.27
CA ARG A 120 -6.11 2.42 5.20
C ARG A 120 -6.43 2.88 3.79
N VAL A 121 -5.76 2.32 2.78
CA VAL A 121 -6.06 2.60 1.37
C VAL A 121 -7.45 2.11 0.98
N TYR A 122 -7.86 0.91 1.43
CA TYR A 122 -9.19 0.36 1.18
C TYR A 122 -10.29 1.23 1.80
N GLU A 123 -10.14 1.62 3.07
CA GLU A 123 -11.06 2.54 3.75
C GLU A 123 -11.26 3.85 2.95
N GLU A 124 -10.17 4.45 2.45
CA GLU A 124 -10.24 5.68 1.66
C GLU A 124 -10.87 5.49 0.28
N LEU A 125 -10.67 4.32 -0.35
CA LEU A 125 -11.32 3.98 -1.62
C LEU A 125 -12.85 3.83 -1.44
N GLU A 126 -13.29 3.16 -0.37
CA GLU A 126 -14.72 2.93 -0.10
C GLU A 126 -15.47 4.23 0.23
N LYS A 127 -14.86 5.14 1.02
CA LYS A 127 -15.43 6.49 1.27
C LYS A 127 -15.70 7.26 -0.03
N GLY A 128 -14.84 7.09 -1.03
CA GLY A 128 -15.00 7.72 -2.34
C GLY A 128 -16.18 7.17 -3.15
N LYS A 129 -16.53 5.88 -2.98
CA LYS A 129 -17.66 5.25 -3.68
C LYS A 129 -19.00 5.73 -3.11
N GLU A 130 -19.11 5.84 -1.79
CA GLU A 130 -20.33 6.34 -1.14
C GLU A 130 -20.69 7.77 -1.56
N SER A 131 -19.67 8.60 -1.83
CA SER A 131 -19.84 10.01 -2.23
C SER A 131 -20.33 10.22 -3.67
N THR A 132 -20.36 9.18 -4.50
CA THR A 132 -20.75 9.28 -5.94
C THR A 132 -22.18 8.79 -6.20
N THR A 133 -22.94 8.51 -5.14
CA THR A 133 -24.31 7.95 -5.21
C THR A 133 -25.40 9.00 -4.89
N LEU A 134 -25.26 10.23 -5.39
CA LEU A 134 -26.25 11.32 -5.28
C LEU A 134 -26.68 11.85 -6.64
#